data_AF-A0A6L3SQF7-F1
#
_entry.id   AF-A0A6L3SQF7-F1
#
_cell.length_a   1.000
_cell.length_b   1.000
_cell.length_c   1.000
_cell.angle_alpha   90.00
_cell.angle_beta   90.00
_cell.angle_gamma   90.00
#
_symmetry.space_group_name_H-M   'P 1'
#
loop_
_entity.id
_entity.type
_entity.pdbx_description
1 polymer ?
#
loop_
_entity_poly.entity_id
_entity_poly.type
_entity_poly.pdbx_seq_one_letter_code
_entity_poly.pdbx_strand_id
1 'polypeptide(L)' 'MPRTRPPSPAEFRRQIVELVRAGCDPTDLAREFEPSAQAIRSWVAQADRTEDRREAKAETLTTAEREEPRIRLGR' A
#
# COMPACT_ATOMS: atom_id res chain seq x y z
N MET A 1 13.25 -16.81 15.02
CA MET A 1 11.77 -16.90 15.13
C MET A 1 11.15 -16.01 14.06
N PRO A 2 10.37 -16.55 13.11
CA PRO A 2 9.63 -15.70 12.18
C PRO A 2 8.52 -15.00 12.97
N ARG A 3 8.59 -13.68 13.10
CA ARG A 3 7.48 -12.87 13.64
C ARG A 3 6.31 -13.07 12.70
N THR A 4 5.41 -13.97 13.07
CA THR A 4 4.07 -14.13 12.52
C THR A 4 3.42 -12.76 12.62
N ARG A 5 3.54 -11.97 11.55
CA ARG A 5 2.72 -10.78 11.39
C ARG A 5 1.30 -11.33 11.32
N PRO A 6 0.41 -11.01 12.28
CA PRO A 6 -0.96 -11.48 12.20
C PRO A 6 -1.48 -11.13 10.80
N PRO A 7 -2.11 -12.08 10.09
CA PRO A 7 -2.68 -11.79 8.79
C PRO A 7 -3.72 -10.68 8.96
N SER A 8 -3.53 -9.62 8.17
CA SER A 8 -4.54 -8.64 7.77
C SER A 8 -4.85 -7.39 8.62
N PRO A 9 -3.93 -6.77 9.40
CA PRO A 9 -4.08 -5.35 9.73
C PRO A 9 -3.73 -4.43 8.54
N ALA A 10 -3.10 -4.93 7.47
CA ALA A 10 -2.68 -4.11 6.34
C ALA A 10 -3.83 -3.79 5.37
N GLU A 11 -4.63 -4.79 5.01
CA GLU A 11 -5.80 -4.64 4.12
C GLU A 11 -6.84 -3.71 4.72
N PHE A 12 -7.14 -3.88 6.01
CA PHE A 12 -8.06 -3.01 6.74
C PHE A 12 -7.62 -1.54 6.71
N ARG A 13 -6.33 -1.28 6.94
CA ARG A 13 -5.76 0.08 6.85
C ARG A 13 -5.89 0.65 5.45
N ARG A 14 -5.71 -0.18 4.41
CA ARG A 14 -5.84 0.25 3.00
C ARG A 14 -7.28 0.66 2.70
N GLN A 15 -8.25 -0.15 3.12
CA GLN A 15 -9.67 0.18 2.97
C GLN A 15 -10.07 1.48 3.69
N ILE A 16 -9.61 1.67 4.93
CA ILE A 16 -9.85 2.92 5.68
C ILE A 16 -9.19 4.12 4.98
N VAL A 17 -7.98 3.98 4.45
CA VAL A 17 -7.29 5.04 3.69
C VAL A 17 -8.05 5.38 2.41
N GLU A 18 -8.57 4.39 1.69
CA GLU A 18 -9.38 4.61 0.49
C GLU A 18 -10.67 5.34 0.80
N LEU A 19 -11.36 5.01 1.90
CA LEU A 19 -12.54 5.74 2.36
C LEU A 19 -12.23 7.21 2.66
N VAL A 20 -11.13 7.49 3.38
CA VAL A 20 -10.72 8.87 3.67
C VAL A 20 -10.39 9.63 2.37
N ARG A 21 -9.73 8.98 1.41
CA ARG A 21 -9.45 9.58 0.09
C ARG A 21 -10.71 9.82 -0.75
N ALA A 22 -11.74 9.00 -0.57
CA ALA A 22 -13.05 9.20 -1.19
C ALA A 22 -13.85 10.35 -0.57
N GLY A 23 -13.36 10.95 0.54
CA GLY A 23 -13.98 12.08 1.22
C GLY A 23 -14.61 11.75 2.57
N CYS A 24 -14.44 10.54 3.11
CA CYS A 24 -14.91 10.21 4.45
C CYS A 24 -14.06 10.92 5.52
N ASP A 25 -14.72 11.37 6.60
CA ASP A 25 -14.02 12.00 7.72
C ASP A 25 -13.30 10.94 8.58
N PRO A 26 -12.00 11.11 8.86
CA PRO A 26 -11.23 10.15 9.66
C PRO A 26 -11.70 10.07 11.13
N THR A 27 -12.43 11.07 11.64
CA THR A 27 -12.98 11.06 13.00
C THR A 27 -14.24 10.20 13.07
N ASP A 28 -15.04 10.18 12.01
CA ASP A 28 -16.23 9.34 11.89
C ASP A 28 -15.82 7.86 11.77
N LEU A 29 -14.88 7.56 10.88
CA LEU A 29 -14.29 6.23 10.75
C LEU A 29 -13.66 5.75 12.07
N ALA A 30 -13.04 6.64 12.84
CA ALA A 30 -12.47 6.29 14.13
C ALA A 30 -13.51 5.90 15.19
N ARG A 31 -14.74 6.42 15.09
CA ARG A 31 -15.84 6.06 15.98
C ARG A 31 -16.43 4.69 15.64
N GLU A 32 -16.44 4.33 14.36
CA GLU A 32 -17.05 3.09 13.88
C GLU A 32 -16.12 1.88 13.91
N PHE A 33 -14.83 2.06 13.59
CA PHE A 33 -13.91 0.97 13.30
C PHE A 33 -12.94 0.62 14.44
N GLU A 34 -12.94 1.39 15.53
CA GLU A 34 -12.01 1.37 16.68
C GLU A 34 -10.64 2.09 16.57
N PRO A 35 -9.94 2.26 15.42
CA PRO A 35 -8.67 2.97 15.42
C PRO A 35 -8.89 4.47 15.63
N SER A 36 -8.05 5.11 16.44
CA SER A 36 -8.16 6.55 16.65
C SER A 36 -7.91 7.34 15.36
N ALA A 37 -8.56 8.50 15.22
CA ALA A 37 -8.40 9.38 14.05
C ALA A 37 -6.93 9.74 13.74
N GLN A 38 -6.08 9.81 14.76
CA GLN A 38 -4.63 10.00 14.61
C GLN A 38 -3.94 8.83 13.90
N ALA A 39 -4.33 7.58 14.19
CA ALA A 39 -3.81 6.39 13.53
C ALA A 39 -4.21 6.38 12.05
N ILE A 40 -5.46 6.73 11.76
CA ILE A 40 -5.98 6.83 10.39
C ILE A 40 -5.18 7.86 9.58
N ARG A 41 -4.97 9.07 10.12
CA ARG A 41 -4.14 10.11 9.47
C ARG A 41 -2.71 9.62 9.20
N SER A 42 -2.12 8.88 10.14
CA SER A 42 -0.79 8.29 9.98
C SER A 42 -0.76 7.23 8.86
N TRP A 43 -1.83 6.45 8.70
CA TRP A 43 -1.92 5.47 7.61
C TRP A 43 -2.09 6.13 6.25
N VAL A 44 -2.89 7.20 6.15
CA VAL A 44 -3.02 7.98 4.90
C VAL A 44 -1.67 8.55 4.48
N ALA A 45 -0.94 9.17 5.42
CA ALA A 45 0.40 9.70 5.16
C ALA A 45 1.43 8.62 4.81
N GLN A 46 1.27 7.40 5.33
CA GLN A 46 2.13 6.27 4.97
C GLN A 46 1.77 5.66 3.61
N ALA A 47 0.48 5.64 3.26
CA ALA A 47 0.02 5.15 1.97
C ALA A 47 0.52 6.03 0.83
N ASP A 48 0.43 7.36 1.01
CA ASP A 48 0.97 8.37 0.09
C ASP A 48 2.45 8.13 -0.21
N ARG A 49 3.29 8.01 0.83
CA ARG A 49 4.73 7.68 0.66
C ARG A 49 5.00 6.30 0.10
N THR A 50 4.10 5.35 0.31
CA THR A 50 4.27 3.98 -0.18
C THR A 50 3.90 3.88 -1.65
N GLU A 51 2.91 4.64 -2.10
CA GLU A 51 2.58 4.77 -3.53
C GLU A 51 3.71 5.47 -4.26
N ASP A 52 4.17 6.63 -3.80
CA ASP A 52 5.36 7.31 -4.34
C ASP A 52 6.58 6.37 -4.46
N ARG A 53 6.85 5.59 -3.40
CA ARG A 53 7.93 4.59 -3.42
C ARG A 53 7.65 3.41 -4.37
N ARG A 54 6.41 2.96 -4.49
CA ARG A 54 6.03 1.87 -5.41
C ARG A 54 6.08 2.34 -6.85
N GLU A 55 5.68 3.57 -7.13
CA GLU A 55 5.78 4.22 -8.42
C GLU A 55 7.25 4.39 -8.78
N ALA A 56 8.09 4.99 -7.92
CA ALA A 56 9.53 5.11 -8.16
C ALA A 56 10.23 3.74 -8.35
N LYS A 57 9.81 2.70 -7.61
CA LYS A 57 10.33 1.34 -7.76
C LYS A 57 9.78 0.66 -9.03
N ALA A 58 8.55 0.96 -9.43
CA ALA A 58 7.97 0.48 -10.68
C ALA A 58 8.61 1.19 -11.87
N GLU A 59 8.89 2.49 -11.84
CA GLU A 59 9.59 3.21 -12.90
C GLU A 59 11.01 2.65 -13.11
N THR A 60 11.73 2.34 -12.03
CA THR A 60 13.06 1.71 -12.10
C THR A 60 13.01 0.24 -12.54
N LEU A 61 11.99 -0.54 -12.14
CA LEU A 61 11.82 -1.94 -12.59
C LEU A 61 11.23 -2.04 -14.01
N THR A 62 10.33 -1.14 -14.42
CA THR A 62 9.71 -1.16 -15.76
C THR A 62 10.71 -0.70 -16.82
N THR A 63 11.67 0.14 -16.44
CA THR A 63 12.81 0.50 -17.29
C THR A 63 13.86 -0.63 -17.35
N ALA A 64 14.10 -1.34 -16.24
CA ALA A 64 15.11 -2.41 -16.19
C ALA A 64 14.62 -3.77 -16.74
N GLU A 65 13.31 -4.04 -16.78
CA GLU A 65 12.75 -5.34 -17.20
C GLU A 65 12.38 -5.39 -18.70
N ARG A 66 12.67 -4.32 -19.46
CA ARG A 66 12.45 -4.26 -20.92
C ARG A 66 13.72 -4.48 -21.75
N GLU A 67 14.86 -4.73 -21.13
CA GLU A 67 16.07 -5.19 -21.81
C GLU A 67 16.29 -6.70 -21.49
N GLU A 68 15.49 -7.53 -22.17
CA GLU A 68 15.68 -8.94 -22.57
C GLU A 68 16.33 -9.99 -21.61
N PRO A 69 15.84 -11.24 -21.66
CA PRO A 69 16.55 -12.16 -22.55
C PRO A 69 15.64 -12.94 -23.50
N ARG A 70 15.73 -12.56 -24.78
CA ARG A 70 15.56 -13.45 -25.93
C ARG A 70 16.63 -14.54 -25.89
N ILE A 71 16.42 -15.65 -25.19
CA ILE A 71 17.18 -16.88 -25.45
C ILE A 71 16.30 -18.14 -25.27
N ARG A 72 15.88 -18.68 -26.42
CA ARG A 72 15.92 -20.12 -26.80
C ARG A 72 14.96 -21.10 -26.09
N LEU A 73 13.86 -21.40 -26.79
CA LEU A 73 13.42 -22.78 -26.94
C LEU A 73 13.10 -23.05 -28.42
N GLY A 74 14.15 -23.41 -29.14
CA GLY A 74 14.12 -23.99 -30.46
C GLY A 74 15.24 -25.02 -30.55
N ARG A 75 14.90 -26.28 -30.27
CA ARG A 75 15.35 -27.51 -30.93
C ARG A 75 14.71 -28.71 -30.25
#